data_AF-A0A7C1IKG0-F1
#
_entry.id   AF-A0A7C1IKG0-F1
#
_cell.length_a   1.000
_cell.length_b   1.000
_cell.length_c   1.000
_cell.angle_alpha   90.00
_cell.angle_beta   90.00
_cell.angle_gamma   90.00
#
_symmetry.space_group_name_H-M   'P 1'
#
loop_
_entity.id
_entity.type
_entity.pdbx_description
1 polymer ?
#
loop_
_entity_poly.entity_id
_entity_poly.type
_entity_poly.pdbx_seq_one_letter_code
_entity_poly.pdbx_strand_id
1 'polypeptide(L)'
;MEKVEFKDESILGGLSRENILKKLFDELKKQVVMPTNQYISLGKEYLSQQVFKTIYYNKNDKILGCYYTRSSWNDDEHYPNLILLPQFSDNCIVIQKALKALAKINKNILPELYESDWISSERFYPKEVSDHDKEVESLIQETRKKLGEIEQRKNKAKENFESVKGLLYRSGNELKENVINVLKTAFGINARDADKEKVGALSNEDLIIEIDKRRILAEVKGVNAEYPSPLFIGQVWKHLAQCKDKEITEGALILNYDLKTEPDERKLAYTGELEESLNDIIFIDTRVMYNLAIAVIDYGLPRGDAARLLFQKGRVSFDLKKYSEKR
;
A
#
# COMPACT_ATOMS: atom_id res chain seq x y z
N MET A 1 13.78 3.99 -37.05
CA MET A 1 12.87 3.78 -35.91
C MET A 1 13.22 4.81 -34.84
N GLU A 2 12.56 5.96 -34.82
CA GLU A 2 12.74 6.89 -33.70
C GLU A 2 12.00 6.33 -32.49
N LYS A 3 12.77 5.95 -31.46
CA LYS A 3 12.23 5.70 -30.12
C LYS A 3 11.82 7.03 -29.55
N VAL A 4 10.54 7.34 -29.69
CA VAL A 4 9.93 8.50 -29.06
C VAL A 4 9.45 8.04 -27.67
N GLU A 5 10.27 8.31 -26.64
CA GLU A 5 9.81 8.21 -25.25
C GLU A 5 9.00 9.47 -24.91
N PHE A 6 7.68 9.32 -24.81
CA PHE A 6 6.80 10.35 -24.25
C PHE A 6 6.02 9.74 -23.08
N LYS A 7 6.29 10.25 -21.87
CA LYS A 7 5.53 9.96 -20.65
C LYS A 7 4.55 11.10 -20.38
N ASP A 8 3.41 11.08 -21.07
CA ASP A 8 2.25 11.87 -20.65
C ASP A 8 0.97 11.07 -20.91
N GLU A 9 0.26 10.74 -19.83
CA GLU A 9 -0.90 9.84 -19.82
C GLU A 9 -2.23 10.58 -19.99
N SER A 10 -2.21 11.89 -20.23
CA SER A 10 -3.42 12.70 -20.26
C SER A 10 -4.04 12.84 -21.67
N ILE A 11 -5.37 12.77 -21.73
CA ILE A 11 -6.16 12.76 -22.97
C ILE A 11 -6.83 14.12 -23.17
N LEU A 12 -6.67 14.69 -24.35
CA LEU A 12 -7.30 15.94 -24.80
C LEU A 12 -8.28 15.67 -25.95
N GLY A 13 -9.38 16.43 -26.00
CA GLY A 13 -10.43 16.27 -27.03
C GLY A 13 -10.25 17.25 -28.18
N GLY A 14 -10.44 16.81 -29.42
CA GLY A 14 -10.11 17.58 -30.64
C GLY A 14 -11.29 18.21 -31.41
N LEU A 15 -12.54 18.06 -30.96
CA LEU A 15 -13.72 18.40 -31.77
C LEU A 15 -14.34 19.77 -31.43
N SER A 16 -14.36 20.66 -32.42
CA SER A 16 -14.78 22.07 -32.26
C SER A 16 -16.28 22.33 -32.47
N ARG A 17 -17.04 21.45 -33.15
CA ARG A 17 -18.50 21.62 -33.38
C ARG A 17 -19.34 20.67 -32.51
N GLU A 18 -20.47 21.16 -31.99
CA GLU A 18 -21.46 20.33 -31.30
C GLU A 18 -22.20 19.43 -32.30
N ASN A 19 -21.91 18.12 -32.28
CA ASN A 19 -22.72 17.10 -32.94
C ASN A 19 -22.75 15.82 -32.10
N ILE A 20 -23.61 14.86 -32.49
CA ILE A 20 -23.82 13.57 -31.81
C ILE A 20 -22.50 12.81 -31.53
N LEU A 21 -21.54 12.83 -32.44
CA LEU A 21 -20.22 12.21 -32.27
C LEU A 21 -19.37 12.93 -31.21
N LYS A 22 -19.42 14.27 -31.14
CA LYS A 22 -18.69 15.00 -30.10
C LYS A 22 -19.17 14.59 -28.71
N LYS A 23 -20.50 14.57 -28.51
CA LYS A 23 -21.10 14.14 -27.24
C LYS A 23 -20.71 12.70 -26.89
N LEU A 24 -20.78 11.79 -27.87
CA LEU A 24 -20.33 10.40 -27.69
C LEU A 24 -18.87 10.33 -27.22
N PHE A 25 -17.96 11.00 -27.91
CA PHE A 25 -16.54 10.91 -27.60
C PHE A 25 -16.19 11.61 -26.28
N ASP A 26 -16.88 12.68 -25.91
CA ASP A 26 -16.72 13.29 -24.59
C ASP A 26 -17.15 12.33 -23.46
N GLU A 27 -18.24 11.57 -23.65
CA GLU A 27 -18.67 10.54 -22.70
C GLU A 27 -17.67 9.36 -22.62
N LEU A 28 -17.09 8.95 -23.74
CA LEU A 28 -16.18 7.81 -23.82
C LEU A 28 -14.74 8.14 -23.39
N LYS A 29 -14.40 9.43 -23.26
CA LYS A 29 -13.04 9.89 -22.97
C LYS A 29 -12.40 9.20 -21.76
N LYS A 30 -13.17 8.95 -20.70
CA LYS A 30 -12.70 8.31 -19.45
C LYS A 30 -12.34 6.82 -19.62
N GLN A 31 -12.79 6.18 -20.70
CA GLN A 31 -12.54 4.77 -20.98
C GLN A 31 -11.33 4.55 -21.87
N VAL A 32 -10.77 5.60 -22.48
CA VAL A 32 -9.63 5.48 -23.39
C VAL A 32 -8.40 5.03 -22.61
N VAL A 33 -7.76 3.97 -23.08
CA VAL A 33 -6.50 3.44 -22.53
C VAL A 33 -5.35 4.07 -23.30
N MET A 34 -4.40 4.66 -22.58
CA MET A 34 -3.23 5.26 -23.22
C MET A 34 -2.30 4.20 -23.79
N PRO A 35 -2.02 4.23 -25.11
CA PRO A 35 -1.08 3.31 -25.73
C PRO A 35 0.36 3.68 -25.35
N THR A 36 1.22 2.68 -25.14
CA THR A 36 2.61 2.91 -24.73
C THR A 36 3.52 3.28 -25.89
N ASN A 37 3.20 2.90 -27.14
CA ASN A 37 4.07 3.15 -28.30
C ASN A 37 3.38 3.20 -29.68
N GLN A 38 2.05 3.08 -29.77
CA GLN A 38 1.32 3.07 -31.04
C GLN A 38 0.41 4.29 -31.16
N TYR A 39 0.61 5.08 -32.21
CA TYR A 39 -0.13 6.33 -32.46
C TYR A 39 -0.49 6.43 -33.94
N ILE A 40 -1.58 7.14 -34.23
CA ILE A 40 -2.01 7.40 -35.60
C ILE A 40 -1.14 8.52 -36.18
N SER A 41 -0.54 8.27 -37.34
CA SER A 41 0.10 9.31 -38.16
C SER A 41 -0.75 9.59 -39.39
N LEU A 42 -1.11 10.86 -39.59
CA LEU A 42 -1.82 11.31 -40.78
C LEU A 42 -0.81 11.95 -41.73
N GLY A 43 -0.85 11.58 -43.02
CA GLY A 43 -0.03 12.21 -44.04
C GLY A 43 -0.36 13.70 -44.17
N LYS A 44 0.65 14.55 -44.40
CA LYS A 44 0.51 16.02 -44.48
C LYS A 44 -0.55 16.47 -45.50
N GLU A 45 -0.72 15.72 -46.58
CA GLU A 45 -1.69 15.98 -47.65
C GLU A 45 -3.16 15.84 -47.20
N TYR A 46 -3.42 15.02 -46.18
CA TYR A 46 -4.77 14.77 -45.66
C TYR A 46 -5.19 15.76 -44.57
N LEU A 47 -4.22 16.36 -43.88
CA LEU A 47 -4.45 17.40 -42.87
C LEU A 47 -4.84 18.74 -43.51
N SER A 48 -4.26 19.08 -44.67
CA SER A 48 -4.53 20.35 -45.37
C SER A 48 -5.92 20.41 -46.00
N GLN A 49 -6.52 19.26 -46.32
CA GLN A 49 -7.83 19.17 -46.95
C GLN A 49 -8.99 19.08 -45.93
N GLN A 50 -8.73 19.17 -44.61
CA GLN A 50 -9.71 19.07 -43.52
C GLN A 50 -10.60 17.81 -43.55
N VAL A 51 -10.16 16.74 -44.21
CA VAL A 51 -10.99 15.54 -44.42
C VAL A 51 -10.96 14.60 -43.22
N PHE A 52 -9.91 14.69 -42.40
CA PHE A 52 -9.77 13.97 -41.13
C PHE A 52 -9.91 14.92 -39.94
N LYS A 53 -10.71 14.51 -38.96
CA LYS A 53 -10.92 15.21 -37.69
C LYS A 53 -10.38 14.37 -36.55
N THR A 54 -9.54 14.98 -35.72
CA THR A 54 -8.98 14.35 -34.52
C THR A 54 -10.05 14.21 -33.44
N ILE A 55 -10.19 13.00 -32.89
CA ILE A 55 -11.09 12.72 -31.77
C ILE A 55 -10.35 12.97 -30.46
N TYR A 56 -9.22 12.28 -30.27
CA TYR A 56 -8.38 12.40 -29.09
C TYR A 56 -6.91 12.55 -29.48
N TYR A 57 -6.19 13.31 -28.66
CA TYR A 57 -4.74 13.42 -28.72
C TYR A 57 -4.16 13.51 -27.31
N ASN A 58 -2.90 13.13 -27.14
CA ASN A 58 -2.19 13.38 -25.88
C ASN A 58 -1.57 14.79 -25.88
N LYS A 59 -1.03 15.23 -24.74
CA LYS A 59 -0.36 16.54 -24.63
C LYS A 59 0.85 16.75 -25.54
N ASN A 60 1.37 15.69 -26.16
CA ASN A 60 2.47 15.75 -27.13
C ASN A 60 1.98 15.75 -28.58
N ASP A 61 0.71 16.15 -28.79
CA ASP A 61 0.03 16.21 -30.08
C ASP A 61 0.00 14.89 -30.87
N LYS A 62 0.13 13.74 -30.17
CA LYS A 62 -0.01 12.42 -30.80
C LYS A 62 -1.48 12.04 -30.89
N ILE A 63 -1.91 11.67 -32.09
CA ILE A 63 -3.30 11.32 -32.38
C ILE A 63 -3.57 9.89 -31.89
N LEU A 64 -4.62 9.76 -31.07
CA LEU A 64 -5.07 8.49 -30.52
C LEU A 64 -6.29 7.95 -31.28
N GLY A 65 -7.10 8.85 -31.83
CA GLY A 65 -8.27 8.50 -32.64
C GLY A 65 -8.64 9.64 -33.58
N CYS A 66 -9.20 9.30 -34.73
CA CYS A 66 -9.66 10.25 -35.72
C CYS A 66 -10.85 9.70 -36.50
N TYR A 67 -11.58 10.56 -37.19
CA TYR A 67 -12.55 10.11 -38.18
C TYR A 67 -12.42 10.90 -39.48
N TYR A 68 -12.85 10.27 -40.56
CA TYR A 68 -12.84 10.80 -41.91
C TYR A 68 -14.26 11.11 -42.37
N THR A 69 -14.47 12.28 -42.94
CA THR A 69 -15.74 12.69 -43.55
C THR A 69 -15.49 13.10 -44.99
N ARG A 70 -16.18 12.49 -45.96
CA ARG A 70 -16.12 12.96 -47.34
C ARG A 70 -17.15 14.07 -47.52
N SER A 71 -16.72 15.32 -47.54
CA SER A 71 -17.59 16.43 -47.93
C SER A 71 -17.57 16.60 -49.45
N SER A 72 -18.72 16.56 -50.10
CA SER A 72 -18.98 17.37 -51.29
C SER A 72 -19.19 18.82 -50.81
N TRP A 73 -18.85 19.82 -51.62
CA TRP A 73 -18.91 21.23 -51.20
C TRP A 73 -20.33 21.77 -50.92
N ASN A 74 -21.39 20.95 -51.05
CA ASN A 74 -22.80 21.38 -51.00
C ASN A 74 -23.74 20.53 -50.13
N ASP A 75 -23.27 19.52 -49.39
CA ASP A 75 -24.15 18.73 -48.51
C ASP A 75 -23.99 19.13 -47.05
N ASP A 76 -25.08 19.61 -46.44
CA ASP A 76 -25.20 19.94 -45.01
C ASP A 76 -25.11 18.71 -44.08
N GLU A 77 -25.07 17.49 -44.65
CA GLU A 77 -25.02 16.24 -43.91
C GLU A 77 -23.61 15.64 -43.90
N HIS A 78 -22.85 15.90 -42.85
CA HIS A 78 -21.51 15.36 -42.66
C HIS A 78 -21.53 13.96 -42.00
N TYR A 79 -21.49 12.91 -42.82
CA TYR A 79 -21.40 11.54 -42.35
C TYR A 79 -19.94 11.06 -42.17
N PRO A 80 -19.58 10.44 -41.04
CA PRO A 80 -18.28 9.78 -40.90
C PRO A 80 -18.25 8.52 -41.77
N ASN A 81 -17.30 8.46 -42.70
CA ASN A 81 -17.11 7.29 -43.57
C ASN A 81 -16.11 6.29 -42.98
N LEU A 82 -15.21 6.75 -42.12
CA LEU A 82 -14.27 5.92 -41.40
C LEU A 82 -14.05 6.54 -40.02
N ILE A 83 -14.09 5.71 -38.97
CA ILE A 83 -13.74 6.10 -37.60
C ILE A 83 -12.64 5.17 -37.13
N LEU A 84 -11.51 5.76 -36.76
CA LEU A 84 -10.38 5.07 -36.12
C LEU A 84 -10.42 5.42 -34.63
N LEU A 85 -10.70 4.40 -33.83
CA LEU A 85 -10.87 4.52 -32.39
C LEU A 85 -9.60 4.05 -31.66
N PRO A 86 -9.23 4.68 -30.52
CA PRO A 86 -8.17 4.17 -29.67
C PRO A 86 -8.61 2.88 -28.96
N GLN A 87 -7.70 2.28 -28.21
CA GLN A 87 -8.05 1.22 -27.28
C GLN A 87 -8.85 1.79 -26.10
N PHE A 88 -9.87 1.05 -25.65
CA PHE A 88 -10.63 1.38 -24.44
C PHE A 88 -10.52 0.27 -23.40
N SER A 89 -10.84 0.59 -22.15
CA SER A 89 -10.91 -0.37 -21.05
C SER A 89 -12.04 -1.38 -21.26
N ASP A 90 -13.14 -0.96 -21.89
CA ASP A 90 -14.23 -1.81 -22.34
C ASP A 90 -14.63 -1.49 -23.79
N ASN A 91 -14.07 -2.24 -24.73
CA ASN A 91 -14.34 -2.05 -26.15
C ASN A 91 -15.80 -2.39 -26.52
N CYS A 92 -16.46 -3.29 -25.80
CA CYS A 92 -17.83 -3.71 -26.10
C CYS A 92 -18.82 -2.58 -25.85
N ILE A 93 -18.72 -1.93 -24.69
CA ILE A 93 -19.55 -0.76 -24.33
C ILE A 93 -19.33 0.37 -25.34
N VAL A 94 -18.08 0.61 -25.73
CA VAL A 94 -17.72 1.66 -26.68
C VAL A 94 -18.32 1.41 -28.05
N ILE A 95 -18.16 0.21 -28.60
CA ILE A 95 -18.72 -0.17 -29.91
C ILE A 95 -20.24 -0.04 -29.87
N GLN A 96 -20.91 -0.54 -28.82
CA GLN A 96 -22.35 -0.43 -28.68
C GLN A 96 -22.82 1.03 -28.69
N LYS A 97 -22.18 1.91 -27.92
CA LYS A 97 -22.48 3.35 -27.89
C LYS A 97 -22.21 4.03 -29.22
N ALA A 98 -21.11 3.69 -29.89
CA ALA A 98 -20.75 4.23 -31.20
C ALA A 98 -21.76 3.82 -32.28
N LEU A 99 -22.16 2.55 -32.33
CA LEU A 99 -23.19 2.07 -33.26
C LEU A 99 -24.53 2.77 -33.05
N LYS A 100 -24.97 2.96 -31.79
CA LYS A 100 -26.18 3.75 -31.47
C LYS A 100 -26.07 5.20 -31.93
N ALA A 101 -24.92 5.83 -31.74
CA ALA A 101 -24.69 7.21 -32.19
C ALA A 101 -24.70 7.31 -33.73
N LEU A 102 -24.08 6.36 -34.42
CA LEU A 102 -24.09 6.28 -35.88
C LEU A 102 -25.50 6.04 -36.43
N ALA A 103 -26.28 5.17 -35.81
CA ALA A 103 -27.68 4.93 -36.15
C ALA A 103 -28.56 6.20 -35.99
N LYS A 104 -28.22 7.08 -35.04
CA LYS A 104 -28.90 8.37 -34.87
C LYS A 104 -28.52 9.39 -35.95
N ILE A 105 -27.29 9.33 -36.44
CA ILE A 105 -26.78 10.19 -37.51
C ILE A 105 -27.35 9.74 -38.85
N ASN A 106 -27.29 8.44 -39.15
CA ASN A 106 -27.87 7.85 -40.34
C ASN A 106 -28.82 6.70 -39.96
N LYS A 107 -30.11 7.01 -39.97
CA LYS A 107 -31.20 6.11 -39.56
C LYS A 107 -31.35 4.88 -40.45
N ASN A 108 -30.75 4.89 -41.64
CA ASN A 108 -30.86 3.78 -42.59
C ASN A 108 -29.80 2.69 -42.38
N ILE A 109 -28.73 2.94 -41.61
CA ILE A 109 -27.61 1.98 -41.46
C ILE A 109 -27.95 0.88 -40.45
N LEU A 110 -28.64 1.21 -39.35
CA LEU A 110 -29.02 0.30 -38.26
C LEU A 110 -30.36 0.74 -37.64
N PRO A 111 -31.48 0.65 -38.37
CA PRO A 111 -32.77 1.14 -37.90
C PRO A 111 -33.25 0.49 -36.59
N GLU A 112 -32.95 -0.80 -36.41
CA GLU A 112 -33.27 -1.58 -35.22
C GLU A 112 -32.65 -1.01 -33.92
N LEU A 113 -31.57 -0.22 -34.02
CA LEU A 113 -30.91 0.37 -32.86
C LEU A 113 -31.55 1.68 -32.38
N TYR A 114 -32.43 2.32 -33.16
CA TYR A 114 -33.13 3.54 -32.74
C TYR A 114 -34.65 3.36 -32.57
N GLU A 115 -35.28 2.40 -33.25
CA GLU A 115 -36.74 2.21 -33.22
C GLU A 115 -37.30 1.82 -31.84
N SER A 116 -36.45 1.32 -30.93
CA SER A 116 -36.84 0.87 -29.57
C SER A 116 -36.09 1.56 -28.42
N ASP A 117 -35.26 2.58 -28.71
CA ASP A 117 -34.44 3.28 -27.71
C ASP A 117 -35.30 3.99 -26.64
N TRP A 118 -36.56 4.30 -26.95
CA TRP A 118 -37.51 4.91 -26.03
C TRP A 118 -38.11 3.92 -25.02
N ILE A 119 -38.19 2.63 -25.36
CA ILE A 119 -38.76 1.56 -24.51
C ILE A 119 -37.87 1.34 -23.27
N SER A 120 -36.57 1.50 -23.44
CA SER A 120 -35.58 1.40 -22.37
C SER A 120 -35.23 2.76 -21.75
N SER A 121 -35.95 3.83 -22.11
CA SER A 121 -35.61 5.18 -21.66
C SER A 121 -36.28 5.51 -20.34
N GLU A 122 -35.46 5.81 -19.34
CA GLU A 122 -35.89 6.22 -17.99
C GLU A 122 -36.84 7.44 -17.98
N ARG A 123 -36.81 8.27 -19.03
CA ARG A 123 -37.64 9.48 -19.12
C ARG A 123 -39.15 9.21 -19.20
N PHE A 124 -39.55 7.97 -19.49
CA PHE A 124 -40.95 7.57 -19.58
C PHE A 124 -41.45 6.88 -18.31
N TYR A 125 -40.59 6.64 -17.32
CA TYR A 125 -41.03 6.20 -16.00
C TYR A 125 -41.53 7.38 -15.16
N PRO A 126 -42.44 7.13 -14.20
CA PRO A 126 -42.84 8.14 -13.23
C PRO A 126 -41.65 8.65 -12.41
N LYS A 127 -41.78 9.86 -11.90
CA LYS A 127 -40.76 10.52 -11.07
C LYS A 127 -40.30 9.65 -9.88
N GLU A 128 -41.20 8.85 -9.32
CA GLU A 128 -40.93 7.92 -8.22
C GLU A 128 -39.76 6.96 -8.53
N VAL A 129 -39.67 6.44 -9.75
CA VAL A 129 -38.56 5.57 -10.18
C VAL A 129 -37.23 6.33 -10.16
N SER A 130 -37.22 7.53 -10.73
CA SER A 130 -36.02 8.38 -10.73
C SER A 130 -35.60 8.83 -9.33
N ASP A 131 -36.55 9.00 -8.41
CA ASP A 131 -36.25 9.34 -7.02
C ASP A 131 -35.62 8.14 -6.27
N HIS A 132 -36.07 6.91 -6.54
CA HIS A 132 -35.39 5.69 -6.07
C HIS A 132 -34.00 5.51 -6.66
N ASP A 133 -33.79 5.78 -7.96
CA ASP A 133 -32.47 5.69 -8.59
C ASP A 133 -31.47 6.66 -7.92
N LYS A 134 -31.92 7.89 -7.60
CA LYS A 134 -31.09 8.86 -6.87
C LYS A 134 -30.76 8.38 -5.46
N GLU A 135 -31.72 7.74 -4.78
CA GLU A 135 -31.50 7.16 -3.45
C GLU A 135 -30.45 6.05 -3.50
N VAL A 136 -30.55 5.15 -4.48
CA VAL A 136 -29.56 4.08 -4.74
C VAL A 136 -28.18 4.69 -5.02
N GLU A 137 -28.09 5.67 -5.93
CA GLU A 137 -26.83 6.35 -6.26
C GLU A 137 -26.21 7.02 -5.02
N SER A 138 -27.04 7.70 -4.21
CA SER A 138 -26.61 8.32 -2.95
C SER A 138 -26.07 7.30 -1.95
N LEU A 139 -26.78 6.18 -1.76
CA LEU A 139 -26.35 5.08 -0.87
C LEU A 139 -25.04 4.45 -1.34
N ILE A 140 -24.87 4.25 -2.65
CA ILE A 140 -23.62 3.74 -3.24
C ILE A 140 -22.47 4.71 -2.95
N GLN A 141 -22.69 6.02 -3.14
CA GLN A 141 -21.65 7.03 -2.89
C GLN A 141 -21.28 7.11 -1.41
N GLU A 142 -22.26 7.10 -0.51
CA GLU A 142 -22.03 7.12 0.94
C GLU A 142 -21.25 5.87 1.39
N THR A 143 -21.66 4.70 0.90
CA THR A 143 -21.00 3.43 1.22
C THR A 143 -19.55 3.41 0.72
N ARG A 144 -19.31 3.85 -0.52
CA ARG A 144 -17.95 3.95 -1.07
C ARG A 144 -17.07 4.89 -0.24
N LYS A 145 -17.61 6.03 0.21
CA LYS A 145 -16.90 6.96 1.08
C LYS A 145 -16.52 6.30 2.41
N LYS A 146 -17.48 5.66 3.09
CA LYS A 146 -17.25 4.95 4.35
C LYS A 146 -16.21 3.83 4.20
N LEU A 147 -16.25 3.06 3.11
CA LEU A 147 -15.26 2.03 2.82
C LEU A 147 -13.86 2.63 2.66
N GLY A 148 -13.74 3.74 1.94
CA GLY A 148 -12.47 4.47 1.81
C GLY A 148 -11.91 4.92 3.15
N GLU A 149 -12.75 5.49 4.03
CA GLU A 149 -12.36 5.92 5.37
C GLU A 149 -11.94 4.75 6.28
N ILE A 150 -12.63 3.60 6.20
CA ILE A 150 -12.26 2.40 6.94
C ILE A 150 -10.92 1.85 6.47
N GLU A 151 -10.69 1.75 5.16
CA GLU A 151 -9.44 1.23 4.63
C GLU A 151 -8.25 2.14 4.96
N GLN A 152 -8.43 3.46 4.92
CA GLN A 152 -7.41 4.42 5.39
C GLN A 152 -7.08 4.23 6.87
N ARG A 153 -8.09 4.09 7.74
CA ARG A 153 -7.88 3.85 9.17
C ARG A 153 -7.15 2.53 9.42
N LYS A 154 -7.51 1.48 8.70
CA LYS A 154 -6.86 0.16 8.76
C LYS A 154 -5.40 0.22 8.32
N ASN A 155 -5.08 0.91 7.23
CA ASN A 155 -3.71 1.05 6.76
C ASN A 155 -2.86 1.85 7.74
N LYS A 156 -3.40 2.96 8.27
CA LYS A 156 -2.74 3.73 9.33
C LYS A 156 -2.49 2.90 10.59
N ALA A 157 -3.45 2.04 10.98
CA ALA A 157 -3.27 1.13 12.10
C ALA A 157 -2.14 0.11 11.83
N LYS A 158 -2.07 -0.46 10.62
CA LYS A 158 -0.97 -1.37 10.23
C LYS A 158 0.39 -0.66 10.34
N GLU A 159 0.51 0.56 9.83
CA GLU A 159 1.74 1.34 9.92
C GLU A 159 2.14 1.59 11.38
N ASN A 160 1.19 1.98 12.24
CA ASN A 160 1.45 2.25 13.65
C ASN A 160 1.97 1.01 14.42
N PHE A 161 1.55 -0.19 14.02
CA PHE A 161 1.94 -1.45 14.68
C PHE A 161 3.01 -2.24 13.92
N GLU A 162 3.58 -1.68 12.85
CA GLU A 162 4.60 -2.37 12.05
C GLU A 162 5.86 -2.67 12.88
N SER A 163 6.25 -1.79 13.81
CA SER A 163 7.39 -2.09 14.69
C SER A 163 7.12 -3.25 15.64
N VAL A 164 5.87 -3.45 16.09
CA VAL A 164 5.49 -4.61 16.91
C VAL A 164 5.62 -5.88 16.08
N LYS A 165 5.02 -5.91 14.89
CA LYS A 165 5.14 -7.06 13.97
C LYS A 165 6.60 -7.31 13.55
N GLY A 166 7.36 -6.25 13.37
CA GLY A 166 8.77 -6.26 12.99
C GLY A 166 9.67 -7.06 13.95
N LEU A 167 9.31 -7.15 15.23
CA LEU A 167 10.00 -7.98 16.22
C LEU A 167 10.07 -9.46 15.83
N LEU A 168 9.14 -9.93 15.01
CA LEU A 168 9.02 -11.34 14.64
C LEU A 168 9.91 -11.71 13.45
N TYR A 169 10.31 -10.75 12.59
CA TYR A 169 10.92 -11.09 11.30
C TYR A 169 12.12 -10.21 10.88
N ARG A 170 12.36 -9.08 11.55
CA ARG A 170 13.46 -8.17 11.22
C ARG A 170 14.78 -8.59 11.87
N SER A 171 15.88 -8.09 11.32
CA SER A 171 17.25 -8.28 11.84
C SER A 171 18.07 -7.00 11.70
N GLY A 172 19.27 -6.98 12.28
CA GLY A 172 20.19 -5.84 12.20
C GLY A 172 19.59 -4.53 12.73
N ASN A 173 19.89 -3.43 12.05
CA ASN A 173 19.43 -2.10 12.45
C ASN A 173 17.90 -1.95 12.44
N GLU A 174 17.20 -2.61 11.51
CA GLU A 174 15.74 -2.56 11.47
C GLU A 174 15.11 -3.22 12.72
N LEU A 175 15.70 -4.32 13.20
CA LEU A 175 15.29 -4.92 14.46
C LEU A 175 15.56 -3.99 15.64
N LYS A 176 16.75 -3.36 15.67
CA LYS A 176 17.14 -2.40 16.71
C LYS A 176 16.11 -1.26 16.81
N GLU A 177 15.75 -0.65 15.69
CA GLU A 177 14.76 0.42 15.62
C GLU A 177 13.38 -0.03 16.07
N ASN A 178 12.97 -1.24 15.68
CA ASN A 178 11.70 -1.81 16.15
C ASN A 178 11.69 -2.08 17.65
N VAL A 179 12.77 -2.61 18.22
CA VAL A 179 12.90 -2.80 19.67
C VAL A 179 12.77 -1.46 20.41
N ILE A 180 13.50 -0.42 19.98
CA ILE A 180 13.38 0.93 20.57
C ILE A 180 11.94 1.44 20.50
N ASN A 181 11.33 1.35 19.32
CA ASN A 181 9.96 1.84 19.11
C ASN A 181 8.95 1.10 19.98
N VAL A 182 9.06 -0.22 20.11
CA VAL A 182 8.15 -1.02 20.96
C VAL A 182 8.39 -0.73 22.45
N LEU A 183 9.64 -0.62 22.90
CA LEU A 183 9.97 -0.16 24.27
C LEU A 183 9.28 1.15 24.60
N LYS A 184 9.38 2.14 23.70
CA LYS A 184 8.75 3.45 23.88
C LYS A 184 7.22 3.40 23.84
N THR A 185 6.65 2.78 22.81
CA THR A 185 5.22 2.90 22.50
C THR A 185 4.36 1.94 23.31
N ALA A 186 4.77 0.68 23.42
CA ALA A 186 4.02 -0.33 24.17
C ALA A 186 4.34 -0.24 25.66
N PHE A 187 5.61 -0.13 26.03
CA PHE A 187 6.03 -0.23 27.43
C PHE A 187 6.26 1.13 28.12
N GLY A 188 6.36 2.23 27.38
CA GLY A 188 6.66 3.55 27.96
C GLY A 188 8.09 3.69 28.47
N ILE A 189 9.01 2.90 27.91
CA ILE A 189 10.41 2.80 28.34
C ILE A 189 11.30 3.59 27.38
N ASN A 190 12.24 4.35 27.92
CA ASN A 190 13.24 5.04 27.11
C ASN A 190 14.39 4.09 26.80
N ALA A 191 14.71 3.97 25.51
CA ALA A 191 15.88 3.26 25.02
C ALA A 191 16.59 4.14 23.99
N ARG A 192 17.92 4.19 24.07
CA ARG A 192 18.76 4.95 23.14
C ARG A 192 19.79 4.07 22.47
N ASP A 193 20.09 4.41 21.22
CA ASP A 193 21.09 3.76 20.38
C ASP A 193 22.47 4.29 20.78
N ALA A 194 23.29 3.45 21.43
CA ALA A 194 24.58 3.88 21.96
C ALA A 194 25.62 4.09 20.84
N ASP A 195 25.46 3.43 19.69
CA ASP A 195 26.33 3.59 18.51
C ASP A 195 26.20 4.99 17.88
N LYS A 196 24.98 5.56 17.90
CA LYS A 196 24.70 6.87 17.27
C LYS A 196 25.19 8.05 18.09
N GLU A 197 25.32 7.92 19.41
CA GLU A 197 25.68 9.04 20.30
C GLU A 197 27.20 9.24 20.50
N LYS A 198 28.07 8.37 19.96
CA LYS A 198 29.55 8.46 20.03
C LYS A 198 30.08 9.00 21.37
N VAL A 199 29.58 8.47 22.49
CA VAL A 199 30.12 8.82 23.80
C VAL A 199 31.40 8.00 24.04
N GLY A 200 32.52 8.50 23.52
CA GLY A 200 33.87 8.10 23.94
C GLY A 200 34.37 6.73 23.47
N ALA A 201 34.97 6.69 22.28
CA ALA A 201 36.01 5.76 21.83
C ALA A 201 36.08 4.40 22.55
N LEU A 202 35.16 3.49 22.19
CA LEU A 202 35.22 2.00 22.23
C LEU A 202 33.82 1.33 22.28
N SER A 203 32.71 2.08 22.17
CA SER A 203 31.33 1.55 22.27
C SER A 203 30.90 0.79 21.00
N ASN A 204 30.83 -0.55 21.08
CA ASN A 204 30.11 -1.41 20.14
C ASN A 204 28.77 -1.88 20.76
N GLU A 205 28.14 -1.01 21.54
CA GLU A 205 27.00 -1.37 22.38
C GLU A 205 25.71 -1.04 21.62
N ASP A 206 24.80 -2.02 21.47
CA ASP A 206 23.62 -1.79 20.64
C ASP A 206 22.64 -0.77 21.27
N LEU A 207 22.27 -0.95 22.54
CA LEU A 207 21.26 -0.13 23.22
C LEU A 207 21.57 0.14 24.70
N ILE A 208 21.19 1.32 25.19
CA ILE A 208 21.04 1.61 26.63
C ILE A 208 19.55 1.79 26.93
N ILE A 209 19.04 1.00 27.87
CA ILE A 209 17.63 0.98 28.29
C ILE A 209 17.52 1.53 29.70
N GLU A 210 16.61 2.48 29.89
CA GLU A 210 16.33 3.13 31.18
C GLU A 210 14.95 2.72 31.67
N ILE A 211 14.91 1.91 32.72
CA ILE A 211 13.67 1.43 33.33
C ILE A 211 13.77 1.63 34.85
N ASP A 212 12.81 2.36 35.40
CA ASP A 212 12.82 2.81 36.80
C ASP A 212 14.12 3.54 37.18
N LYS A 213 15.00 2.88 37.94
CA LYS A 213 16.34 3.37 38.34
C LYS A 213 17.46 2.45 37.84
N ARG A 214 17.14 1.54 36.92
CA ARG A 214 18.08 0.59 36.32
C ARG A 214 18.51 1.12 34.96
N ARG A 215 19.80 1.00 34.67
CA ARG A 215 20.37 1.26 33.34
C ARG A 215 20.95 -0.04 32.82
N ILE A 216 20.36 -0.52 31.72
CA ILE A 216 20.63 -1.86 31.18
C ILE A 216 21.31 -1.68 29.83
N LEU A 217 22.42 -2.39 29.64
CA LEU A 217 23.10 -2.50 28.35
C LEU A 217 22.50 -3.68 27.58
N ALA A 218 21.89 -3.42 26.44
CA ALA A 218 21.24 -4.44 25.63
C ALA A 218 22.00 -4.67 24.33
N GLU A 219 22.29 -5.95 24.05
CA GLU A 219 22.73 -6.43 22.75
C GLU A 219 21.50 -6.90 21.95
N VAL A 220 21.37 -6.49 20.69
CA VAL A 220 20.23 -6.86 19.84
C VAL A 220 20.73 -7.70 18.67
N LYS A 221 20.24 -8.94 18.57
CA LYS A 221 20.64 -9.87 17.50
C LYS A 221 19.46 -10.43 16.74
N GLY A 222 19.58 -10.44 15.42
CA GLY A 222 18.62 -11.04 14.49
C GLY A 222 19.33 -12.03 13.57
N VAL A 223 18.99 -13.33 13.62
CA VAL A 223 19.71 -14.38 12.86
C VAL A 223 18.81 -15.42 12.20
N ASN A 224 19.18 -15.86 11.00
CA ASN A 224 18.52 -16.96 10.28
C ASN A 224 19.04 -18.35 10.72
N ALA A 225 19.12 -18.59 12.03
CA ALA A 225 19.60 -19.84 12.59
C ALA A 225 18.62 -20.36 13.65
N GLU A 226 18.28 -21.64 13.56
CA GLU A 226 17.46 -22.36 14.55
C GLU A 226 18.15 -22.42 15.92
N TYR A 227 19.48 -22.57 15.91
CA TYR A 227 20.35 -22.57 17.09
C TYR A 227 21.31 -21.37 17.02
N PRO A 228 20.96 -20.24 17.64
CA PRO A 228 21.80 -19.04 17.62
C PRO A 228 23.11 -19.26 18.38
N SER A 229 24.15 -18.52 18.00
CA SER A 229 25.49 -18.68 18.57
C SER A 229 25.53 -18.30 20.06
N PRO A 230 26.12 -19.13 20.95
CA PRO A 230 26.35 -18.76 22.35
C PRO A 230 27.28 -17.56 22.52
N LEU A 231 28.06 -17.22 21.49
CA LEU A 231 28.94 -16.06 21.50
C LEU A 231 28.17 -14.74 21.71
N PHE A 232 26.87 -14.70 21.40
CA PHE A 232 26.04 -13.52 21.66
C PHE A 232 25.89 -13.25 23.16
N ILE A 233 25.84 -14.30 23.99
CA ILE A 233 25.86 -14.16 25.45
C ILE A 233 27.22 -13.59 25.89
N GLY A 234 28.32 -14.13 25.34
CA GLY A 234 29.67 -13.63 25.59
C GLY A 234 29.88 -12.17 25.17
N GLN A 235 29.20 -11.70 24.12
CA GLN A 235 29.23 -10.31 23.69
C GLN A 235 28.62 -9.38 24.74
N VAL A 236 27.48 -9.76 25.34
CA VAL A 236 26.88 -9.00 26.45
C VAL A 236 27.88 -8.85 27.60
N TRP A 237 28.52 -9.94 28.01
CA TRP A 237 29.53 -9.92 29.07
C TRP A 237 30.73 -9.04 28.74
N LYS A 238 31.23 -9.15 27.51
CA LYS A 238 32.34 -8.33 27.03
C LYS A 238 31.97 -6.84 27.07
N HIS A 239 30.78 -6.47 26.60
CA HIS A 239 30.32 -5.09 26.60
C HIS A 239 30.14 -4.56 28.03
N LEU A 240 29.53 -5.35 28.92
CA LEU A 240 29.44 -4.99 30.35
C LEU A 240 30.81 -4.76 30.99
N ALA A 241 31.78 -5.65 30.76
CA ALA A 241 33.12 -5.54 31.35
C ALA A 241 33.90 -4.32 30.82
N GLN A 242 33.60 -3.89 29.59
CA GLN A 242 34.23 -2.75 28.94
C GLN A 242 33.47 -1.44 29.17
N CYS A 243 32.26 -1.51 29.73
CA CYS A 243 31.43 -0.36 30.00
C CYS A 243 32.08 0.55 31.05
N LYS A 244 32.29 1.82 30.69
CA LYS A 244 32.88 2.83 31.60
C LYS A 244 31.86 3.43 32.55
N ASP A 245 30.58 3.28 32.25
CA ASP A 245 29.48 3.80 33.06
C ASP A 245 29.17 2.85 34.21
N LYS A 246 29.59 3.21 35.42
CA LYS A 246 29.44 2.37 36.61
C LYS A 246 28.00 2.21 37.10
N GLU A 247 27.06 3.00 36.57
CA GLU A 247 25.64 2.83 36.87
C GLU A 247 25.00 1.68 36.08
N ILE A 248 25.66 1.22 35.01
CA ILE A 248 25.23 0.08 34.20
C ILE A 248 25.82 -1.19 34.81
N THR A 249 24.99 -1.93 35.54
CA THR A 249 25.38 -3.19 36.21
C THR A 249 24.74 -4.43 35.60
N GLU A 250 23.89 -4.26 34.60
CA GLU A 250 23.06 -5.33 34.04
C GLU A 250 23.12 -5.34 32.52
N GLY A 251 23.22 -6.55 31.96
CA GLY A 251 23.24 -6.78 30.53
C GLY A 251 22.03 -7.56 30.07
N ALA A 252 21.55 -7.24 28.87
CA ALA A 252 20.45 -7.93 28.23
C ALA A 252 20.85 -8.43 26.84
N LEU A 253 20.35 -9.61 26.47
CA LEU A 253 20.36 -10.11 25.11
C LEU A 253 18.91 -10.13 24.60
N ILE A 254 18.62 -9.30 23.59
CA ILE A 254 17.35 -9.30 22.87
C ILE A 254 17.57 -10.02 21.55
N LEU A 255 16.93 -11.18 21.40
CA LEU A 255 17.24 -12.12 20.32
C LEU A 255 16.01 -12.45 19.48
N ASN A 256 16.10 -12.16 18.18
CA ASN A 256 15.23 -12.70 17.16
C ASN A 256 16.03 -13.76 16.37
N TYR A 257 15.55 -14.99 16.34
CA TYR A 257 16.26 -16.09 15.68
C TYR A 257 15.27 -16.95 14.90
N ASP A 258 15.80 -17.85 14.08
CA ASP A 258 15.02 -18.69 13.18
C ASP A 258 14.00 -17.92 12.32
N LEU A 259 14.42 -16.81 11.69
CA LEU A 259 13.50 -15.86 11.04
C LEU A 259 12.73 -16.42 9.84
N LYS A 260 13.12 -17.61 9.33
CA LYS A 260 12.45 -18.28 8.22
C LYS A 260 11.26 -19.15 8.68
N THR A 261 11.21 -19.49 9.96
CA THR A 261 10.17 -20.32 10.56
C THR A 261 9.09 -19.43 11.17
N GLU A 262 7.84 -19.89 11.11
CA GLU A 262 6.71 -19.20 11.73
C GLU A 262 6.96 -19.04 13.24
N PRO A 263 6.72 -17.87 13.86
CA PRO A 263 7.09 -17.61 15.24
C PRO A 263 6.62 -18.65 16.27
N ASP A 264 5.42 -19.19 16.09
CA ASP A 264 4.80 -20.19 16.97
C ASP A 264 5.47 -21.58 16.83
N GLU A 265 6.19 -21.83 15.74
CA GLU A 265 6.86 -23.12 15.47
C GLU A 265 8.35 -23.11 15.84
N ARG A 266 8.93 -21.93 16.12
CA ARG A 266 10.37 -21.82 16.45
C ARG A 266 10.70 -22.48 17.78
N LYS A 267 11.78 -23.27 17.79
CA LYS A 267 12.31 -23.89 19.01
C LYS A 267 12.88 -22.85 19.97
N LEU A 268 13.09 -23.21 21.23
CA LEU A 268 13.75 -22.35 22.21
C LEU A 268 15.27 -22.32 21.96
N ALA A 269 15.86 -21.13 21.91
CA ALA A 269 17.31 -20.93 21.86
C ALA A 269 17.93 -21.22 23.23
N TYR A 270 19.17 -21.72 23.27
CA TYR A 270 19.96 -21.91 24.50
C TYR A 270 19.27 -22.78 25.57
N THR A 271 18.86 -23.98 25.20
CA THR A 271 18.31 -24.99 26.12
C THR A 271 19.42 -25.91 26.64
N GLY A 272 19.12 -26.69 27.69
CA GLY A 272 20.06 -27.63 28.28
C GLY A 272 21.21 -26.91 29.02
N GLU A 273 22.45 -27.34 28.82
CA GLU A 273 23.63 -26.77 29.51
C GLU A 273 23.82 -25.26 29.26
N LEU A 274 23.33 -24.74 28.14
CA LEU A 274 23.44 -23.30 27.81
C LEU A 274 22.41 -22.43 28.54
N GLU A 275 21.37 -23.03 29.14
CA GLU A 275 20.32 -22.29 29.83
C GLU A 275 20.85 -21.62 31.10
N GLU A 276 21.77 -22.28 31.81
CA GLU A 276 22.41 -21.73 33.00
C GLU A 276 23.18 -20.43 32.72
N SER A 277 23.76 -20.33 31.51
CA SER A 277 24.47 -19.12 31.07
C SER A 277 23.58 -17.89 30.91
N LEU A 278 22.25 -18.08 30.86
CA LEU A 278 21.29 -16.98 30.77
C LEU A 278 20.93 -16.39 32.14
N ASN A 279 21.11 -17.13 33.24
CA ASN A 279 20.64 -16.72 34.58
C ASN A 279 21.23 -15.40 35.07
N ASP A 280 22.43 -15.08 34.60
CA ASP A 280 23.19 -13.91 35.03
C ASP A 280 22.92 -12.66 34.16
N ILE A 281 22.23 -12.82 33.02
CA ILE A 281 21.81 -11.72 32.13
C ILE A 281 20.28 -11.67 32.02
N ILE A 282 19.76 -10.65 31.33
CA ILE A 282 18.35 -10.59 30.94
C ILE A 282 18.25 -11.18 29.52
N PHE A 283 17.52 -12.28 29.33
CA PHE A 283 17.34 -12.88 28.01
C PHE A 283 15.91 -12.69 27.51
N ILE A 284 15.76 -11.92 26.44
CA ILE A 284 14.48 -11.59 25.83
C ILE A 284 14.43 -12.20 24.43
N ASP A 285 13.59 -13.22 24.27
CA ASP A 285 13.13 -13.65 22.95
C ASP A 285 12.16 -12.59 22.39
N THR A 286 12.36 -12.14 21.16
CA THR A 286 11.49 -11.10 20.58
C THR A 286 10.04 -11.55 20.40
N ARG A 287 9.76 -12.86 20.37
CA ARG A 287 8.39 -13.39 20.42
C ARG A 287 7.70 -13.12 21.76
N VAL A 288 8.47 -13.20 22.85
CA VAL A 288 7.96 -12.89 24.20
C VAL A 288 7.72 -11.40 24.33
N MET A 289 8.62 -10.57 23.80
CA MET A 289 8.44 -9.12 23.74
C MET A 289 7.21 -8.74 22.90
N TYR A 290 7.00 -9.40 21.75
CA TYR A 290 5.81 -9.25 20.92
C TYR A 290 4.53 -9.61 21.70
N ASN A 291 4.51 -10.79 22.32
CA ASN A 291 3.35 -11.25 23.10
C ASN A 291 2.99 -10.30 24.24
N LEU A 292 3.98 -9.79 24.96
CA LEU A 292 3.78 -8.77 25.99
C LEU A 292 3.26 -7.45 25.42
N ALA A 293 3.78 -7.01 24.26
CA ALA A 293 3.29 -5.80 23.60
C ALA A 293 1.82 -5.94 23.19
N ILE A 294 1.44 -7.08 22.62
CA ILE A 294 0.04 -7.38 22.28
C ILE A 294 -0.83 -7.44 23.54
N ALA A 295 -0.37 -8.04 24.63
CA ALA A 295 -1.10 -8.06 25.90
C ALA A 295 -1.38 -6.65 26.44
N VAL A 296 -0.45 -5.72 26.27
CA VAL A 296 -0.63 -4.31 26.64
C VAL A 296 -1.64 -3.61 25.72
N ILE A 297 -1.49 -3.79 24.40
CA ILE A 297 -2.27 -3.07 23.38
C ILE A 297 -3.72 -3.56 23.34
N ASP A 298 -3.93 -4.87 23.26
CA ASP A 298 -5.24 -5.46 22.99
C ASP A 298 -5.98 -5.92 24.25
N TYR A 299 -5.24 -6.26 25.32
CA TYR A 299 -5.81 -6.92 26.52
C TYR A 299 -5.60 -6.12 27.81
N GLY A 300 -5.10 -4.88 27.70
CA GLY A 300 -4.98 -3.94 28.82
C GLY A 300 -4.08 -4.42 29.95
N LEU A 301 -3.02 -5.19 29.66
CA LEU A 301 -1.93 -5.44 30.61
C LEU A 301 -1.28 -4.10 30.98
N PRO A 302 -1.18 -3.73 32.28
CA PRO A 302 -0.53 -2.48 32.66
C PRO A 302 0.93 -2.45 32.17
N ARG A 303 1.33 -1.31 31.57
CA ARG A 303 2.68 -1.14 31.01
C ARG A 303 3.79 -1.46 32.01
N GLY A 304 3.64 -1.02 33.26
CA GLY A 304 4.61 -1.28 34.32
C GLY A 304 4.74 -2.77 34.67
N ASP A 305 3.64 -3.54 34.63
CA ASP A 305 3.68 -4.99 34.85
C ASP A 305 4.41 -5.68 33.72
N ALA A 306 4.06 -5.33 32.48
CA ALA A 306 4.70 -5.88 31.29
C ALA A 306 6.20 -5.57 31.24
N ALA A 307 6.58 -4.33 31.60
CA ALA A 307 7.97 -3.89 31.72
C ALA A 307 8.74 -4.68 32.78
N ARG A 308 8.14 -4.89 33.97
CA ARG A 308 8.76 -5.69 35.04
C ARG A 308 8.93 -7.15 34.66
N LEU A 309 8.01 -7.73 33.89
CA LEU A 309 8.15 -9.07 33.33
C LEU A 309 9.28 -9.13 32.30
N LEU A 310 9.34 -8.14 31.40
CA LEU A 310 10.30 -8.11 30.29
C LEU A 310 11.76 -7.99 30.75
N PHE A 311 12.03 -7.35 31.89
CA PHE A 311 13.40 -7.10 32.37
C PHE A 311 13.78 -7.91 33.61
N GLN A 312 13.31 -9.15 33.70
CA GLN A 312 13.75 -10.15 34.68
C GLN A 312 15.05 -10.81 34.24
N LYS A 313 15.92 -11.16 35.20
CA LYS A 313 17.11 -11.98 34.92
C LYS A 313 16.71 -13.40 34.49
N GLY A 314 17.55 -14.02 33.67
CA GLY A 314 17.27 -15.29 33.03
C GLY A 314 16.40 -15.14 31.78
N ARG A 315 15.88 -16.28 31.32
CA ARG A 315 14.93 -16.34 30.21
C ARG A 315 13.59 -15.76 30.64
N VAL A 316 13.15 -14.72 29.94
CA VAL A 316 11.80 -14.19 30.10
C VAL A 316 10.80 -15.12 29.41
N SER A 317 9.69 -15.42 30.10
CA SER A 317 8.59 -16.20 29.54
C SER A 317 7.25 -15.49 29.75
N PHE A 318 6.39 -15.53 28.74
CA PHE A 318 5.04 -15.01 28.80
C PHE A 318 4.15 -15.74 27.80
N ASP A 319 2.98 -16.17 28.27
CA ASP A 319 1.97 -16.86 27.45
C ASP A 319 0.78 -15.92 27.23
N LEU A 320 0.66 -15.41 26.00
CA LEU A 320 -0.41 -14.50 25.61
C LEU A 320 -1.78 -15.20 25.65
N LYS A 321 -1.88 -16.46 25.20
CA LYS A 321 -3.15 -17.20 25.11
C LYS A 321 -3.74 -17.36 26.50
N LYS A 322 -2.91 -17.79 27.46
CA LYS A 322 -3.31 -17.93 28.86
C LYS A 322 -3.71 -16.61 29.51
N TYR A 323 -3.11 -15.49 29.10
CA TYR A 323 -3.47 -14.17 29.61
C TYR A 323 -4.79 -13.69 29.03
N SER A 324 -5.01 -13.84 27.72
CA SER A 324 -6.22 -13.38 27.03
C SER A 324 -7.47 -14.15 27.46
N GLU A 325 -7.36 -15.43 27.83
CA GLU A 325 -8.48 -16.24 28.32
C GLU A 325 -9.03 -15.81 29.70
N LYS A 326 -8.27 -15.02 30.47
CA LYS A 326 -8.64 -14.58 31.83
C LYS A 326 -9.34 -13.22 31.86
N ARG A 327 -9.57 -12.59 30.71
CA ARG A 327 -10.11 -11.24 30.55
C ARG A 327 -11.48 -11.28 29.91
#